data_AF-I1T8M4-F1
#
_entry.id   AF-I1T8M4-F1
#
_cell.length_a   1.000
_cell.length_b   1.000
_cell.length_c   1.000
_cell.angle_alpha   90.00
_cell.angle_beta   90.00
_cell.angle_gamma   90.00
#
_symmetry.space_group_name_H-M   'P 1'
#
loop_
_entity.id
_entity.type
_entity.pdbx_description
1 polymer ?
#
loop_
_entity_poly.entity_id
_entity_poly.type
_entity_poly.pdbx_seq_one_letter_code
_entity_poly.pdbx_strand_id
1 'polypeptide(L)'
;VYVSVTCAFRYGQEDIDVMGLSFRRDLYFSRVQVFPPVGAVSAPTKLQESLIKKLGANTYPFVLTFPDYLPCSVMLQPAPQDTGKCCGVDFEVKAFATDSTNDEEDKIPKKSSVRLLIRKVQHAPSKMGPQPRAEAAWQFFMSDKPLHLAVSLNKEVYFHGEPISVTVTVTNNTEKTVKKIKALVEQVANVVLYSSDYYVKPVAQEEAQEKVLPNSTLTTTLTLVPLLANNRERRGIALDGKIKHEDTNLASSTIIK
;
A
#
# COMPACT_ATOMS: atom_id res chain seq x y z
N VAL A 1 -17.04 29.64 -0.92
CA VAL A 1 -17.06 28.17 -1.16
C VAL A 1 -15.65 27.72 -1.47
N TYR A 2 -15.18 26.74 -0.73
CA TYR A 2 -13.85 26.16 -0.89
C TYR A 2 -13.96 24.67 -1.17
N VAL A 3 -12.98 24.16 -1.88
CA VAL A 3 -12.75 22.73 -2.04
C VAL A 3 -11.33 22.43 -1.56
N SER A 4 -11.18 21.41 -0.73
CA SER A 4 -9.89 20.94 -0.23
C SER A 4 -9.70 19.47 -0.54
N VAL A 5 -8.44 19.07 -0.63
CA VAL A 5 -8.01 17.68 -0.54
C VAL A 5 -7.09 17.51 0.66
N THR A 6 -7.36 16.50 1.45
CA THR A 6 -6.57 16.11 2.61
C THR A 6 -6.08 14.69 2.41
N CYS A 7 -4.77 14.48 2.53
CA CYS A 7 -4.17 13.16 2.71
C CYS A 7 -3.86 13.02 4.20
N ALA A 8 -4.48 12.06 4.87
CA ALA A 8 -4.30 11.87 6.30
C ALA A 8 -3.79 10.46 6.58
N PHE A 9 -2.87 10.37 7.54
CA PHE A 9 -2.60 9.13 8.24
C PHE A 9 -3.53 9.04 9.44
N ARG A 10 -4.32 7.97 9.52
CA ARG A 10 -5.22 7.69 10.65
C ARG A 10 -4.76 6.45 11.38
N TYR A 11 -4.86 6.48 12.70
CA TYR A 11 -4.66 5.35 13.59
C TYR A 11 -5.67 5.41 14.74
N GLY A 12 -6.34 4.29 15.04
CA GLY A 12 -7.31 4.21 16.13
C GLY A 12 -8.76 4.35 15.63
N GLN A 13 -9.67 4.75 16.52
CA GLN A 13 -11.10 4.85 16.25
C GLN A 13 -11.51 6.31 16.03
N GLU A 14 -12.39 6.58 15.05
CA GLU A 14 -12.80 7.95 14.71
C GLU A 14 -13.59 8.67 15.82
N ASP A 15 -14.23 7.92 16.74
CA ASP A 15 -15.16 8.48 17.73
C ASP A 15 -14.56 8.74 19.12
N ILE A 16 -13.27 8.44 19.34
CA ILE A 16 -12.64 8.63 20.66
C ILE A 16 -11.85 9.94 20.64
N ASP A 17 -12.57 11.05 20.80
CA ASP A 17 -11.96 12.32 21.17
C ASP A 17 -11.74 12.35 22.69
N VAL A 18 -10.51 12.69 23.07
CA VAL A 18 -10.05 13.12 24.41
C VAL A 18 -9.49 12.07 25.39
N MET A 19 -9.77 10.75 25.36
CA MET A 19 -9.10 9.80 26.29
C MET A 19 -8.89 8.35 25.79
N GLY A 20 -8.37 8.13 24.57
CA GLY A 20 -8.04 6.76 24.13
C GLY A 20 -7.53 6.55 22.71
N LEU A 21 -6.40 7.16 22.37
CA LEU A 21 -5.50 6.87 21.23
C LEU A 21 -6.15 6.85 19.82
N SER A 22 -7.03 7.80 19.51
CA SER A 22 -7.25 8.22 18.13
C SER A 22 -6.09 9.15 17.73
N PHE A 23 -5.46 8.89 16.60
CA PHE A 23 -4.36 9.67 16.08
C PHE A 23 -4.63 9.95 14.61
N ARG A 24 -4.60 11.23 14.27
CA ARG A 24 -4.69 11.70 12.89
C ARG A 24 -3.57 12.69 12.63
N ARG A 25 -2.86 12.49 11.53
CA ARG A 25 -1.88 13.45 11.04
C ARG A 25 -2.12 13.71 9.57
N ASP A 26 -2.37 14.96 9.25
CA ASP A 26 -2.50 15.38 7.86
C ASP A 26 -1.10 15.40 7.23
N LEU A 27 -0.89 14.50 6.26
CA LEU A 27 0.34 14.35 5.51
C LEU A 27 0.42 15.40 4.40
N TYR A 28 -0.73 15.81 3.89
CA TYR A 28 -0.86 16.85 2.87
C TYR A 28 -2.23 17.50 2.92
N PHE A 29 -2.23 18.80 2.68
CA PHE A 29 -3.43 19.60 2.57
C PHE A 29 -3.29 20.58 1.40
N SER A 30 -4.35 20.72 0.63
CA SER A 30 -4.47 21.75 -0.40
C SER A 30 -5.91 22.22 -0.49
N ARG A 31 -6.08 23.52 -0.73
CA ARG A 31 -7.39 24.17 -0.74
C ARG A 31 -7.44 25.21 -1.86
N VAL A 32 -8.57 25.22 -2.55
CA VAL A 32 -8.86 26.13 -3.66
C VAL A 32 -10.18 26.85 -3.37
N GLN A 33 -10.21 28.15 -3.62
CA GLN A 33 -11.43 28.94 -3.60
C GLN A 33 -12.20 28.72 -4.90
N VAL A 34 -13.43 28.21 -4.79
CA VAL A 34 -14.30 27.90 -5.93
C VAL A 34 -15.29 29.04 -6.20
N PHE A 35 -15.80 29.66 -5.13
CA PHE A 35 -16.71 30.79 -5.25
C PHE A 35 -16.51 31.81 -4.11
N PRO A 36 -16.47 33.12 -4.39
CA PRO A 36 -16.40 33.71 -5.74
C PRO A 36 -15.08 33.32 -6.43
N PRO A 37 -15.06 33.08 -7.76
CA PRO A 37 -13.86 32.66 -8.47
C PRO A 37 -12.84 33.80 -8.49
N VAL A 38 -11.58 33.49 -8.17
CA VAL A 38 -10.47 34.45 -8.11
C VAL A 38 -9.42 34.06 -9.14
N GLY A 39 -9.08 34.99 -10.04
CA GLY A 39 -8.04 34.81 -11.06
C GLY A 39 -8.51 34.19 -12.38
N ALA A 40 -7.57 33.99 -13.30
CA ALA A 40 -7.81 33.35 -14.60
C ALA A 40 -7.98 31.83 -14.42
N VAL A 41 -9.15 31.32 -14.76
CA VAL A 41 -9.45 29.88 -14.72
C VAL A 41 -8.63 29.19 -15.80
N SER A 42 -7.85 28.17 -15.44
CA SER A 42 -7.16 27.32 -16.40
C SER A 42 -8.15 26.68 -17.38
N ALA A 43 -7.67 26.29 -18.57
CA ALA A 43 -8.52 25.66 -19.57
C ALA A 43 -9.24 24.44 -18.96
N PRO A 44 -10.59 24.37 -19.04
CA PRO A 44 -11.34 23.30 -18.42
C PRO A 44 -11.04 21.96 -19.10
N THR A 45 -11.16 20.87 -18.35
CA THR A 45 -11.11 19.52 -18.90
C THR A 45 -12.39 19.20 -19.68
N LYS A 46 -12.35 18.22 -20.59
CA LYS A 46 -13.54 17.73 -21.33
C LYS A 46 -14.70 17.34 -20.40
N LEU A 47 -14.39 16.78 -19.23
CA LEU A 47 -15.38 16.44 -18.21
C LEU A 47 -16.01 17.70 -17.61
N GLN A 48 -15.20 18.69 -17.23
CA GLN A 48 -15.69 19.95 -16.69
C GLN A 48 -16.56 20.69 -17.71
N GLU A 49 -16.16 20.76 -18.99
CA GLU A 49 -16.98 21.35 -20.06
C GLU A 49 -18.36 20.69 -20.17
N SER A 50 -18.39 19.36 -20.12
CA SER A 50 -19.63 18.59 -20.20
C SER A 50 -20.54 18.83 -19.00
N LEU A 51 -19.96 18.89 -17.79
CA LEU A 51 -20.71 19.14 -16.55
C LEU A 51 -21.23 20.57 -16.46
N ILE A 52 -20.43 21.57 -16.86
CA ILE A 52 -20.85 22.98 -16.87
C ILE A 52 -22.04 23.17 -17.83
N LYS A 53 -21.97 22.60 -19.03
CA LYS A 53 -23.09 22.63 -19.99
C LYS A 53 -24.36 21.97 -19.47
N LYS A 54 -24.21 20.88 -18.70
CA LYS A 54 -25.33 20.09 -18.16
C LYS A 54 -25.98 20.72 -16.92
N LEU A 55 -25.19 21.28 -16.02
CA LEU A 55 -25.63 21.71 -14.67
C LEU A 55 -25.97 23.21 -14.59
N GLY A 56 -25.51 24.03 -15.55
CA GLY A 56 -25.90 25.44 -15.67
C GLY A 56 -24.98 26.42 -14.93
N ALA A 57 -25.45 27.67 -14.79
CA ALA A 57 -24.64 28.84 -14.44
C ALA A 57 -23.97 28.81 -13.05
N ASN A 58 -24.51 28.04 -12.09
CA ASN A 58 -23.96 27.93 -10.73
C ASN A 58 -22.96 26.77 -10.58
N THR A 59 -22.35 26.35 -11.69
CA THR A 59 -21.37 25.26 -11.73
C THR A 59 -19.98 25.82 -11.88
N TYR A 60 -19.13 25.58 -10.88
CA TYR A 60 -17.77 26.15 -10.82
C TYR A 60 -16.73 25.02 -10.86
N PRO A 61 -15.79 25.05 -11.82
CA PRO A 61 -14.76 24.01 -11.93
C PRO A 61 -13.68 24.18 -10.87
N PHE A 62 -13.03 23.08 -10.51
CA PHE A 62 -11.83 23.06 -9.67
C PHE A 62 -10.89 21.94 -10.12
N VAL A 63 -9.59 22.08 -9.83
CA VAL A 63 -8.56 21.07 -10.05
C VAL A 63 -7.66 21.04 -8.82
N LEU A 64 -7.35 19.84 -8.34
CA LEU A 64 -6.43 19.62 -7.22
C LEU A 64 -5.29 18.74 -7.75
N THR A 65 -4.05 19.20 -7.57
CA THR A 65 -2.85 18.47 -7.99
C THR A 65 -2.17 17.85 -6.79
N PHE A 66 -1.62 16.65 -6.96
CA PHE A 66 -0.86 15.97 -5.92
C PHE A 66 0.65 16.15 -6.16
N PRO A 67 1.42 16.40 -5.09
CA PRO A 67 2.88 16.34 -5.17
C PRO A 67 3.38 14.89 -5.22
N ASP A 68 4.62 14.72 -5.68
CA ASP A 68 5.23 13.41 -5.93
C ASP A 68 5.59 12.63 -4.64
N TYR A 69 5.68 13.30 -3.49
CA TYR A 69 6.10 12.68 -2.22
C TYR A 69 4.97 11.95 -1.47
N LEU A 70 3.74 11.92 -2.01
CA LEU A 70 2.62 11.32 -1.31
C LEU A 70 2.57 9.79 -1.47
N PRO A 71 2.24 9.05 -0.39
CA PRO A 71 2.00 7.61 -0.46
C PRO A 71 0.74 7.26 -1.26
N CYS A 72 0.49 5.97 -1.44
CA CYS A 72 -0.78 5.45 -1.95
C CYS A 72 -1.81 5.29 -0.82
N SER A 73 -3.08 5.11 -1.19
CA SER A 73 -4.12 4.72 -0.25
C SER A 73 -3.91 3.29 0.21
N VAL A 74 -3.46 3.11 1.46
CA VAL A 74 -3.09 1.81 2.04
C VAL A 74 -3.64 1.74 3.46
N MET A 75 -4.08 0.57 3.89
CA MET A 75 -4.53 0.35 5.26
C MET A 75 -3.95 -0.94 5.85
N LEU A 76 -3.73 -0.98 7.15
CA LEU A 76 -3.41 -2.19 7.87
C LEU A 76 -4.70 -2.89 8.30
N GLN A 77 -4.76 -4.20 8.05
CA GLN A 77 -5.86 -5.05 8.45
C GLN A 77 -5.97 -5.07 9.98
N PRO A 78 -7.12 -4.67 10.55
CA PRO A 78 -7.36 -4.77 11.98
C PRO A 78 -7.43 -6.24 12.41
N ALA A 79 -7.27 -6.49 13.71
CA ALA A 79 -7.58 -7.81 14.25
C ALA A 79 -9.11 -8.05 14.22
N PRO A 80 -9.60 -9.30 14.16
CA PRO A 80 -11.03 -9.59 14.21
C PRO A 80 -11.76 -8.96 15.41
N GLN A 81 -11.06 -8.82 16.55
CA GLN A 81 -11.55 -8.20 17.78
C GLN A 81 -11.46 -6.66 17.80
N ASP A 82 -10.70 -6.05 16.88
CA ASP A 82 -10.44 -4.61 16.82
C ASP A 82 -11.47 -3.89 15.91
N THR A 83 -12.75 -4.11 16.17
CA THR A 83 -13.84 -3.48 15.42
C THR A 83 -13.79 -1.96 15.54
N GLY A 84 -13.78 -1.25 14.42
CA GLY A 84 -13.79 0.23 14.38
C GLY A 84 -12.42 0.90 14.46
N LYS A 85 -11.34 0.17 14.72
CA LYS A 85 -9.97 0.72 14.61
C LYS A 85 -9.51 0.64 13.17
N CYS A 86 -9.06 1.77 12.62
CA CYS A 86 -8.37 1.82 11.34
C CYS A 86 -6.94 2.29 11.54
N CYS A 87 -6.01 1.74 10.76
CA CYS A 87 -4.66 2.26 10.64
C CYS A 87 -4.34 2.35 9.16
N GLY A 88 -4.06 3.52 8.62
CA GLY A 88 -3.82 3.67 7.19
C GLY A 88 -3.77 5.10 6.72
N VAL A 89 -3.56 5.23 5.41
CA VAL A 89 -3.57 6.49 4.68
C VAL A 89 -4.81 6.58 3.81
N ASP A 90 -5.59 7.63 4.00
CA ASP A 90 -6.77 7.94 3.21
C ASP A 90 -6.68 9.33 2.58
N PHE A 91 -7.43 9.50 1.49
CA PHE A 91 -7.53 10.77 0.77
C PHE A 91 -9.00 11.22 0.80
N GLU A 92 -9.24 12.41 1.30
CA GLU A 92 -10.56 13.01 1.41
C GLU A 92 -10.62 14.29 0.59
N VAL A 93 -11.63 14.41 -0.28
CA VAL A 93 -12.00 15.66 -0.94
C VAL A 93 -13.20 16.24 -0.20
N LYS A 94 -13.08 17.48 0.28
CA LYS A 94 -14.13 18.16 1.03
C LYS A 94 -14.50 19.48 0.35
N ALA A 95 -15.78 19.70 0.13
CA ALA A 95 -16.30 20.98 -0.34
C ALA A 95 -17.15 21.63 0.76
N PHE A 96 -16.96 22.92 1.01
CA PHE A 96 -17.71 23.62 2.06
C PHE A 96 -17.94 25.10 1.77
N ALA A 97 -19.02 25.64 2.32
CA ALA A 97 -19.31 27.07 2.35
C ALA A 97 -19.10 27.62 3.78
N THR A 98 -18.39 28.75 3.88
CA THR A 98 -18.12 29.47 5.12
C THR A 98 -18.18 30.97 4.87
N ASP A 99 -18.66 31.71 5.87
CA ASP A 99 -18.69 33.18 5.87
C ASP A 99 -17.39 33.77 6.45
N SER A 100 -16.58 32.95 7.13
CA SER A 100 -15.32 33.35 7.72
C SER A 100 -14.20 33.38 6.67
N THR A 101 -13.46 34.48 6.62
CA THR A 101 -12.22 34.62 5.85
C THR A 101 -11.01 34.02 6.55
N ASN A 102 -11.16 33.58 7.81
CA ASN A 102 -10.08 33.03 8.61
C ASN A 102 -9.84 31.56 8.26
N ASP A 103 -8.56 31.20 8.12
CA ASP A 103 -8.05 29.87 7.80
C ASP A 103 -8.15 28.86 8.95
N GLU A 104 -9.12 29.04 9.85
CA GLU A 104 -9.33 28.11 10.96
C GLU A 104 -10.16 26.91 10.50
N GLU A 105 -9.46 25.84 10.11
CA GLU A 105 -10.00 24.57 9.63
C GLU A 105 -10.94 23.88 10.62
N ASP A 106 -10.75 24.11 11.93
CA ASP A 106 -11.49 23.44 13.02
C ASP A 106 -12.95 23.88 13.14
N LYS A 107 -13.36 24.92 12.41
CA LYS A 107 -14.72 25.50 12.50
C LYS A 107 -15.54 25.40 11.21
N ILE A 108 -15.24 24.43 10.34
CA ILE A 108 -16.04 24.20 9.13
C ILE A 108 -17.47 23.74 9.52
N PRO A 109 -18.54 24.45 9.11
CA PRO A 109 -19.89 24.08 9.50
C PRO A 109 -20.30 22.74 8.87
N LYS A 110 -20.69 21.75 9.69
CA LYS A 110 -21.11 20.42 9.22
C LYS A 110 -22.25 20.49 8.20
N LYS A 111 -23.20 21.40 8.40
CA LYS A 111 -24.39 21.61 7.54
C LYS A 111 -24.06 22.10 6.12
N SER A 112 -22.93 22.79 5.94
CA SER A 112 -22.52 23.37 4.65
C SER A 112 -21.32 22.63 4.06
N SER A 113 -21.02 21.44 4.57
CA SER A 113 -19.88 20.62 4.15
C SER A 113 -20.31 19.30 3.55
N VAL A 114 -19.66 18.90 2.46
CA VAL A 114 -19.78 17.57 1.85
C VAL A 114 -18.38 16.99 1.70
N ARG A 115 -18.25 15.67 1.93
CA ARG A 115 -16.98 14.95 1.85
C ARG A 115 -17.10 13.73 0.95
N LEU A 116 -16.03 13.42 0.24
CA LEU A 116 -15.89 12.25 -0.62
C LEU A 116 -14.50 11.65 -0.42
N LEU A 117 -14.45 10.37 -0.04
CA LEU A 117 -13.19 9.63 -0.01
C LEU A 117 -12.79 9.24 -1.44
N ILE A 118 -11.52 9.44 -1.77
CA ILE A 118 -10.90 9.05 -3.03
C ILE A 118 -9.71 8.13 -2.77
N ARG A 119 -9.21 7.46 -3.82
CA ARG A 119 -8.02 6.62 -3.73
C ARG A 119 -6.92 7.11 -4.65
N LYS A 120 -5.70 7.11 -4.13
CA LYS A 120 -4.47 7.21 -4.92
C LYS A 120 -3.89 5.81 -5.05
N VAL A 121 -3.94 5.26 -6.25
CA VAL A 121 -3.48 3.89 -6.57
C VAL A 121 -2.31 3.96 -7.55
N GLN A 122 -1.36 3.05 -7.40
CA GLN A 122 -0.27 2.85 -8.35
C GLN A 122 -0.54 1.58 -9.17
N HIS A 123 -0.39 1.69 -10.49
CA HIS A 123 -0.43 0.55 -11.38
C HIS A 123 1.00 0.08 -11.70
N ALA A 124 1.13 -1.20 -12.04
CA ALA A 124 2.39 -1.77 -12.47
C ALA A 124 2.98 -0.98 -13.65
N PRO A 125 4.31 -0.78 -13.69
CA PRO A 125 4.96 -0.13 -14.83
C PRO A 125 4.81 -0.99 -16.10
N SER A 126 4.80 -0.34 -17.26
CA SER A 126 4.67 -1.03 -18.55
C SER A 126 5.90 -1.84 -18.94
N LYS A 127 7.08 -1.45 -18.46
CA LYS A 127 8.34 -2.15 -18.69
C LYS A 127 8.61 -3.09 -17.51
N MET A 128 8.64 -4.39 -17.79
CA MET A 128 9.15 -5.37 -16.85
C MET A 128 10.67 -5.35 -16.88
N GLY A 129 11.32 -5.37 -15.70
CA GLY A 129 12.75 -5.52 -15.58
C GLY A 129 13.22 -6.98 -15.74
N PRO A 130 14.52 -7.22 -15.49
CA PRO A 130 15.13 -8.52 -15.68
C PRO A 130 14.61 -9.54 -14.66
N GLN A 131 14.78 -10.83 -14.96
CA GLN A 131 14.47 -11.90 -14.02
C GLN A 131 15.29 -11.74 -12.73
N PRO A 132 14.63 -11.63 -11.56
CA PRO A 132 15.33 -11.56 -10.29
C PRO A 132 16.15 -12.82 -10.04
N ARG A 133 17.40 -12.64 -9.64
CA ARG A 133 18.32 -13.71 -9.25
C ARG A 133 19.10 -13.29 -8.01
N ALA A 134 19.25 -14.19 -7.07
CA ALA A 134 20.04 -14.00 -5.87
C ALA A 134 20.85 -15.26 -5.58
N GLU A 135 22.12 -15.08 -5.24
CA GLU A 135 23.01 -16.18 -4.89
C GLU A 135 23.69 -15.88 -3.55
N ALA A 136 23.80 -16.90 -2.72
CA ALA A 136 24.47 -16.82 -1.43
C ALA A 136 25.28 -18.10 -1.19
N ALA A 137 26.39 -17.94 -0.47
CA ALA A 137 27.21 -19.04 -0.01
C ALA A 137 27.37 -18.93 1.50
N TRP A 138 27.19 -20.04 2.22
CA TRP A 138 27.40 -20.12 3.65
C TRP A 138 28.52 -21.10 3.99
N GLN A 139 29.30 -20.75 4.99
CA GLN A 139 30.28 -21.61 5.64
C GLN A 139 29.88 -21.78 7.11
N PHE A 140 30.25 -22.91 7.69
CA PHE A 140 29.91 -23.23 9.08
C PHE A 140 31.20 -23.38 9.89
N PHE A 141 31.19 -22.98 11.17
CA PHE A 141 32.39 -22.99 12.02
C PHE A 141 33.21 -24.30 12.03
N MET A 142 32.57 -25.46 11.82
CA MET A 142 33.21 -26.78 11.87
C MET A 142 33.44 -27.41 10.47
N SER A 143 33.17 -26.67 9.38
CA SER A 143 33.34 -27.18 8.02
C SER A 143 33.71 -26.05 7.05
N ASP A 144 34.87 -26.19 6.43
CA ASP A 144 35.40 -25.21 5.45
C ASP A 144 34.72 -25.34 4.08
N LYS A 145 33.88 -26.37 3.90
CA LYS A 145 33.16 -26.62 2.65
C LYS A 145 31.88 -25.76 2.58
N PRO A 146 31.62 -25.05 1.47
CA PRO A 146 30.50 -24.13 1.36
C PRO A 146 29.16 -24.82 1.02
N LEU A 147 28.06 -24.23 1.49
CA LEU A 147 26.70 -24.47 0.99
C LEU A 147 26.30 -23.31 0.09
N HIS A 148 26.10 -23.58 -1.21
CA HIS A 148 25.65 -22.57 -2.16
C HIS A 148 24.14 -22.67 -2.39
N LEU A 149 23.47 -21.51 -2.40
CA LEU A 149 22.07 -21.37 -2.78
C LEU A 149 21.94 -20.33 -3.86
N ALA A 150 21.33 -20.71 -4.97
CA ALA A 150 20.89 -19.79 -6.01
C ALA A 150 19.36 -19.81 -6.08
N VAL A 151 18.75 -18.63 -6.13
CA VAL A 151 17.31 -18.43 -6.25
C VAL A 151 17.04 -17.58 -7.48
N SER A 152 16.03 -17.96 -8.26
CA SER A 152 15.57 -17.18 -9.41
C SER A 152 14.06 -17.16 -9.49
N LEU A 153 13.53 -16.02 -9.96
CA LEU A 153 12.11 -15.80 -10.21
C LEU A 153 11.86 -15.67 -11.71
N ASN A 154 10.66 -16.02 -12.17
CA ASN A 154 10.29 -15.91 -13.59
C ASN A 154 10.02 -14.46 -14.02
N LYS A 155 9.56 -13.60 -13.10
CA LYS A 155 9.25 -12.19 -13.33
C LYS A 155 9.72 -11.32 -12.16
N GLU A 156 9.95 -10.04 -12.44
CA GLU A 156 10.18 -9.01 -11.41
C GLU A 156 8.86 -8.49 -10.83
N VAL A 157 7.88 -8.23 -11.69
CA VAL A 157 6.56 -7.70 -11.33
C VAL A 157 5.50 -8.77 -11.55
N TYR A 158 4.66 -8.98 -10.54
CA TYR A 158 3.53 -9.90 -10.57
C TYR A 158 2.23 -9.14 -10.35
N PHE A 159 1.14 -9.66 -10.93
CA PHE A 159 -0.20 -9.15 -10.66
C PHE A 159 -0.86 -9.87 -9.49
N HIS A 160 -1.82 -9.20 -8.84
CA HIS A 160 -2.62 -9.82 -7.78
C HIS A 160 -3.32 -11.08 -8.30
N GLY A 161 -3.15 -12.19 -7.58
CA GLY A 161 -3.68 -13.51 -7.96
C GLY A 161 -2.82 -14.31 -8.93
N GLU A 162 -1.73 -13.74 -9.45
CA GLU A 162 -0.78 -14.46 -10.28
C GLU A 162 0.13 -15.38 -9.43
N PRO A 163 0.33 -16.66 -9.82
CA PRO A 163 1.28 -17.55 -9.15
C PRO A 163 2.74 -17.10 -9.33
N ILE A 164 3.52 -17.19 -8.26
CA ILE A 164 4.95 -16.86 -8.23
C ILE A 164 5.75 -18.15 -8.27
N SER A 165 6.51 -18.38 -9.34
CA SER A 165 7.40 -19.54 -9.48
C SER A 165 8.80 -19.21 -8.98
N VAL A 166 9.20 -19.85 -7.88
CA VAL A 166 10.51 -19.68 -7.24
C VAL A 166 11.37 -20.89 -7.54
N THR A 167 12.38 -20.73 -8.40
CA THR A 167 13.34 -21.78 -8.70
C THR A 167 14.53 -21.68 -7.76
N VAL A 168 14.80 -22.76 -7.04
CA VAL A 168 15.83 -22.84 -6.00
C VAL A 168 16.82 -23.93 -6.38
N THR A 169 18.09 -23.56 -6.50
CA THR A 169 19.21 -24.48 -6.71
C THR A 169 20.08 -24.49 -5.47
N VAL A 170 20.16 -25.65 -4.80
CA VAL A 170 21.00 -25.88 -3.64
C VAL A 170 22.18 -26.75 -4.08
N THR A 171 23.40 -26.24 -3.98
CA THR A 171 24.63 -27.01 -4.19
C THR A 171 25.31 -27.21 -2.84
N ASN A 172 25.18 -28.41 -2.29
CA ASN A 172 25.63 -28.74 -0.96
C ASN A 172 26.98 -29.46 -1.01
N ASN A 173 28.07 -28.72 -0.86
CA ASN A 173 29.41 -29.31 -0.73
C ASN A 173 29.76 -29.64 0.73
N THR A 174 28.84 -29.38 1.68
CA THR A 174 29.08 -29.61 3.11
C THR A 174 28.86 -31.07 3.49
N GLU A 175 29.23 -31.42 4.72
CA GLU A 175 28.99 -32.75 5.30
C GLU A 175 27.61 -32.87 5.97
N LYS A 176 26.83 -31.78 6.01
CA LYS A 176 25.50 -31.74 6.62
C LYS A 176 24.42 -31.95 5.58
N THR A 177 23.31 -32.54 6.00
CA THR A 177 22.12 -32.72 5.15
C THR A 177 21.15 -31.55 5.32
N VAL A 178 20.68 -30.97 4.22
CA VAL A 178 19.55 -30.03 4.23
C VAL A 178 18.26 -30.84 4.41
N LYS A 179 17.52 -30.59 5.49
CA LYS A 179 16.32 -31.37 5.84
C LYS A 179 15.10 -31.03 4.99
N LYS A 180 14.95 -29.75 4.64
CA LYS A 180 13.80 -29.21 3.91
C LYS A 180 14.12 -27.84 3.34
N ILE A 181 13.34 -27.42 2.35
CA ILE A 181 13.42 -26.10 1.72
C ILE A 181 12.06 -25.42 1.91
N LYS A 182 12.03 -24.23 2.50
CA LYS A 182 10.80 -23.46 2.72
C LYS A 182 10.92 -22.11 2.03
N ALA A 183 9.96 -21.79 1.17
CA ALA A 183 9.81 -20.48 0.55
C ALA A 183 8.69 -19.71 1.24
N LEU A 184 8.90 -18.40 1.43
CA LEU A 184 7.91 -17.48 1.99
C LEU A 184 7.82 -16.26 1.09
N VAL A 185 6.59 -15.80 0.84
CA VAL A 185 6.34 -14.44 0.34
C VAL A 185 6.10 -13.58 1.56
N GLU A 186 6.98 -12.62 1.81
CA GLU A 186 6.86 -11.70 2.95
C GLU A 186 6.43 -10.32 2.47
N GLN A 187 5.42 -9.77 3.14
CA GLN A 187 5.01 -8.39 2.97
C GLN A 187 5.77 -7.53 3.98
N VAL A 188 6.50 -6.55 3.47
CA VAL A 188 7.23 -5.56 4.27
C VAL A 188 6.44 -4.25 4.23
N ALA A 189 5.84 -3.88 5.36
CA ALA A 189 5.19 -2.59 5.53
C ALA A 189 6.12 -1.66 6.31
N ASN A 190 6.67 -0.64 5.64
CA ASN A 190 7.42 0.43 6.28
C ASN A 190 6.48 1.60 6.60
N VAL A 191 6.19 1.80 7.88
CA VAL A 191 5.35 2.91 8.35
C VAL A 191 6.28 4.04 8.75
N VAL A 192 6.24 5.14 7.98
CA VAL A 192 7.08 6.32 8.20
C VAL A 192 6.20 7.48 8.66
N LEU A 193 6.31 7.84 9.93
CA LEU A 193 5.52 8.94 10.51
C LEU A 193 6.34 9.81 11.47
N TYR A 194 6.87 9.23 12.54
CA TYR A 194 7.82 9.86 13.46
C TYR A 194 9.19 9.18 13.39
N SER A 195 9.15 7.84 13.37
CA SER A 195 10.26 6.95 13.05
C SER A 195 9.92 6.14 11.79
N SER A 196 10.92 5.43 11.28
CA SER A 196 10.74 4.42 10.23
C SER A 196 10.60 3.07 10.92
N ASP A 197 9.38 2.54 10.95
CA ASP A 197 9.07 1.27 11.60
C ASP A 197 8.75 0.19 10.55
N TYR A 198 9.42 -0.94 10.63
CA TYR A 198 9.27 -2.05 9.67
C TYR A 198 8.44 -3.18 10.27
N TYR A 199 7.36 -3.54 9.58
CA TYR A 199 6.51 -4.68 9.93
C TYR A 199 6.61 -5.72 8.82
N VAL A 200 7.16 -6.89 9.15
CA VAL A 200 7.29 -8.01 8.23
C VAL A 200 6.26 -9.07 8.57
N LYS A 201 5.42 -9.45 7.60
CA LYS A 201 4.43 -10.52 7.74
C LYS A 201 4.51 -11.47 6.54
N PRO A 202 4.68 -12.79 6.74
CA PRO A 202 4.58 -13.74 5.63
C PRO A 202 3.13 -13.76 5.13
N VAL A 203 2.89 -13.65 3.83
CA VAL A 203 1.54 -13.67 3.21
C VAL A 203 1.26 -14.95 2.43
N ALA A 204 2.30 -15.69 2.04
CA ALA A 204 2.20 -17.05 1.52
C ALA A 204 3.45 -17.84 1.92
N GLN A 205 3.32 -19.16 2.00
CA GLN A 205 4.42 -20.06 2.32
C GLN A 205 4.23 -21.40 1.60
N GLU A 206 5.32 -21.99 1.15
CA GLU A 206 5.36 -23.33 0.58
C GLU A 206 6.63 -24.06 1.04
N GLU A 207 6.56 -25.39 1.14
CA GLU A 207 7.65 -26.20 1.69
C GLU A 207 7.87 -27.47 0.84
N ALA A 208 9.12 -27.70 0.43
CA ALA A 208 9.58 -28.97 -0.12
C ALA A 208 10.26 -29.81 0.96
N GLN A 209 9.84 -31.08 1.06
CA GLN A 209 10.43 -32.08 1.96
C GLN A 209 11.66 -32.79 1.35
N GLU A 210 12.07 -32.39 0.14
CA GLU A 210 13.23 -32.94 -0.54
C GLU A 210 14.51 -32.59 0.23
N LYS A 211 15.26 -33.64 0.58
CA LYS A 211 16.51 -33.49 1.32
C LYS A 211 17.67 -33.33 0.35
N VAL A 212 18.59 -32.43 0.67
CA VAL A 212 19.85 -32.27 -0.09
C VAL A 212 20.96 -32.92 0.71
N LEU A 213 21.43 -34.06 0.23
CA LEU A 213 22.48 -34.86 0.86
C LEU A 213 23.85 -34.15 0.78
N PRO A 214 24.84 -34.55 1.59
CA PRO A 214 26.22 -34.10 1.45
C PRO A 214 26.77 -34.36 0.04
N ASN A 215 27.56 -33.42 -0.48
CA ASN A 215 28.17 -33.46 -1.83
C ASN A 215 27.15 -33.70 -2.96
N SER A 216 25.96 -33.11 -2.85
CA SER A 216 24.90 -33.24 -3.85
C SER A 216 24.26 -31.89 -4.19
N THR A 217 23.64 -31.83 -5.36
CA THR A 217 22.91 -30.65 -5.84
C THR A 217 21.45 -31.00 -6.08
N LEU A 218 20.55 -30.10 -5.69
CA LEU A 218 19.12 -30.19 -5.97
C LEU A 218 18.66 -28.89 -6.64
N THR A 219 17.89 -29.01 -7.71
CA THR A 219 17.13 -27.87 -8.29
C THR A 219 15.65 -28.19 -8.23
N THR A 220 14.87 -27.33 -7.60
CA THR A 220 13.42 -27.50 -7.46
C THR A 220 12.71 -26.16 -7.65
N THR A 221 11.45 -26.20 -8.08
CA THR A 221 10.64 -25.00 -8.30
C THR A 221 9.39 -25.05 -7.43
N LEU A 222 9.25 -24.08 -6.53
CA LEU A 222 8.10 -23.91 -5.65
C LEU A 222 7.16 -22.84 -6.22
N THR A 223 5.85 -23.07 -6.19
CA THR A 223 4.85 -22.10 -6.68
C THR A 223 4.04 -21.56 -5.53
N LEU A 224 4.09 -20.25 -5.29
CA LEU A 224 3.37 -19.58 -4.20
C LEU A 224 2.28 -18.67 -4.76
N VAL A 225 1.11 -18.61 -4.10
CA VAL A 225 -0.01 -17.75 -4.52
C VAL A 225 -0.41 -16.82 -3.36
N PRO A 226 0.12 -15.59 -3.31
CA PRO A 226 -0.22 -14.63 -2.25
C PRO A 226 -1.61 -14.05 -2.46
N LEU A 227 -2.60 -14.60 -1.75
CA LEU A 227 -4.00 -14.16 -1.81
C LEU A 227 -4.46 -13.56 -0.49
N LEU A 228 -5.25 -12.49 -0.55
CA LEU A 228 -5.90 -11.94 0.65
C LEU A 228 -6.86 -12.95 1.29
N ALA A 229 -7.53 -13.80 0.49
CA ALA A 229 -8.46 -14.81 0.99
C ALA A 229 -7.83 -15.70 2.09
N ASN A 230 -6.56 -16.06 1.93
CA ASN A 230 -5.81 -16.89 2.89
C ASN A 230 -5.30 -16.12 4.12
N ASN A 231 -5.50 -14.80 4.15
CA ASN A 231 -4.94 -13.87 5.13
C ASN A 231 -5.98 -12.99 5.84
N ARG A 232 -7.29 -13.20 5.60
CA ARG A 232 -8.38 -12.32 6.08
C ARG A 232 -8.48 -12.15 7.60
N GLU A 233 -8.05 -13.14 8.38
CA GLU A 233 -8.17 -13.12 9.85
C GLU A 233 -6.87 -12.68 10.55
N ARG A 234 -5.90 -12.16 9.79
CA ARG A 234 -4.56 -11.85 10.30
C ARG A 234 -4.40 -10.36 10.59
N ARG A 235 -3.90 -10.03 11.77
CA ARG A 235 -3.62 -8.64 12.16
C ARG A 235 -2.38 -8.10 11.44
N GLY A 236 -2.46 -6.86 10.97
CA GLY A 236 -1.30 -6.09 10.50
C GLY A 236 -0.83 -6.46 9.10
N ILE A 237 -1.68 -7.09 8.29
CA ILE A 237 -1.45 -7.25 6.85
C ILE A 237 -1.77 -5.91 6.17
N ALA A 238 -0.88 -5.40 5.33
CA ALA A 238 -1.16 -4.20 4.55
C ALA A 238 -2.07 -4.54 3.36
N LEU A 239 -3.12 -3.75 3.18
CA LEU A 239 -4.14 -3.87 2.16
C LEU A 239 -4.22 -2.59 1.33
N ASP A 240 -4.62 -2.71 0.08
CA ASP A 240 -5.00 -1.53 -0.70
C ASP A 240 -6.20 -0.84 -0.03
N GLY A 241 -6.23 0.49 -0.09
CA GLY A 241 -7.30 1.28 0.51
C GLY A 241 -8.67 0.87 -0.01
N LYS A 242 -9.62 0.67 0.92
CA LYS A 242 -11.01 0.30 0.61
C LYS A 242 -11.90 1.53 0.48
N ILE A 243 -12.84 1.50 -0.47
CA ILE A 243 -13.95 2.45 -0.50
C ILE A 243 -15.13 1.76 0.17
N LYS A 244 -15.56 2.26 1.33
CA LYS A 244 -16.67 1.70 2.12
C LYS A 244 -16.45 0.21 2.46
N HIS A 245 -17.29 -0.67 1.92
CA HIS A 245 -17.32 -2.13 2.17
C HIS A 245 -16.96 -2.94 0.92
N GLU A 246 -16.32 -2.34 -0.08
CA GLU A 246 -15.86 -3.07 -1.26
C GLU A 246 -14.71 -4.03 -0.91
N ASP A 247 -14.64 -5.14 -1.66
CA ASP A 247 -13.52 -6.07 -1.61
C ASP A 247 -12.21 -5.35 -1.96
N THR A 248 -11.12 -5.76 -1.31
CA THR A 248 -9.78 -5.24 -1.54
C THR A 248 -8.78 -6.37 -1.77
N ASN A 249 -7.54 -6.02 -2.08
CA ASN A 249 -6.41 -6.93 -2.25
C ASN A 249 -5.34 -6.67 -1.19
N LEU A 250 -4.31 -7.51 -1.16
CA LEU A 250 -3.06 -7.17 -0.48
C LEU A 250 -2.54 -5.84 -1.04
N ALA A 251 -1.88 -5.04 -0.20
CA ALA A 251 -1.35 -3.75 -0.63
C ALA A 251 -0.37 -3.94 -1.81
N SER A 252 -0.55 -3.11 -2.84
CA SER A 252 0.36 -3.03 -3.97
C SER A 252 1.71 -2.43 -3.54
N SER A 253 2.80 -2.86 -4.17
CA SER A 253 4.14 -2.33 -3.87
C SER A 253 4.24 -0.85 -4.19
N THR A 254 4.61 -0.03 -3.20
CA THR A 254 4.75 1.42 -3.37
C THR A 254 6.05 1.75 -4.12
N ILE A 255 5.92 2.43 -5.25
CA ILE A 255 7.06 2.94 -6.03
C ILE A 255 7.27 4.41 -5.66
N ILE A 256 8.45 4.74 -5.16
CA ILE A 256 8.87 6.12 -4.86
C ILE A 256 9.56 6.68 -6.11
N LYS A 257 9.28 7.95 -6.42
CA LYS A 257 9.90 8.67 -7.54
C LYS A 257 11.31 9.16 -7.18
#